data_AF-A0A938G8G6-F1
#
_entry.id   AF-A0A938G8G6-F1
#
_cell.length_a   1.000
_cell.length_b   1.000
_cell.length_c   1.000
_cell.angle_alpha   90.00
_cell.angle_beta   90.00
_cell.angle_gamma   90.00
#
_symmetry.space_group_name_H-M   'P 1'
#
loop_
_entity.id
_entity.type
_entity.pdbx_description
1 polymer ?
#
loop_
_entity_poly.entity_id
_entity_poly.type
_entity_poly.pdbx_seq_one_letter_code
_entity_poly.pdbx_strand_id
1 'polypeptide(L)'
;MNLVERVRPGEPLDAIRTCPDRLAGDRLALPRRHARTRERSNTPTPPGFSLTLLLLAVLTLSGCSTAHYRKSADREAAKVIAEKTPAVPNMDPAFTIEQDKKILLEGYPTSTNEEAAFGADKAVEVGASILTLDDALSLGVKHSRTYQSQKEQVFLEALNLTLARHRFTPIFSAGASETYQTRVLAVDSSEIKERIVTHDTQFQSTVAVDFSKYAKAELLGDGSARQNLRKLEDDLLVAQSELKMAETKLAGSERLRAKDFLTKTEYENDKLTVEKATLKGKTAKTALDLFIKYEFTKSA
;
A
#
# COMPACT_ATOMS: atom_id res chain seq x y z
N MET A 1 21.34 31.43 31.50
CA MET A 1 19.93 31.05 31.28
C MET A 1 19.90 29.56 31.03
N ASN A 2 19.44 28.81 32.04
CA ASN A 2 19.41 27.36 32.10
C ASN A 2 18.16 26.83 31.40
N LEU A 3 18.29 25.74 30.62
CA LEU A 3 17.25 24.72 30.56
C LEU A 3 17.93 23.35 30.52
N VAL A 4 18.02 22.75 31.71
CA VAL A 4 18.44 21.37 31.97
C VAL A 4 17.18 20.53 32.00
N GLU A 5 17.03 19.57 31.09
CA GLU A 5 15.90 18.64 31.09
C GLU A 5 16.26 17.42 31.94
N ARG A 6 15.61 17.31 33.10
CA ARG A 6 15.79 16.23 34.09
C ARG A 6 14.97 15.00 33.68
N VAL A 7 15.62 13.84 33.63
CA VAL A 7 14.95 12.53 33.57
C VAL A 7 14.72 12.01 34.99
N ARG A 8 13.48 11.65 35.34
CA ARG A 8 13.10 11.03 36.62
C ARG A 8 12.90 9.51 36.48
N PRO A 9 13.18 8.71 37.52
CA PRO A 9 13.03 7.25 37.49
C PRO A 9 11.65 6.76 37.95
N GLY A 10 11.15 5.73 37.25
CA GLY A 10 10.49 4.53 37.77
C GLY A 10 9.15 4.63 38.52
N GLU A 11 8.05 4.29 37.83
CA GLU A 11 6.81 3.76 38.42
C GLU A 11 6.37 2.48 37.66
N PRO A 12 5.80 1.46 38.33
CA PRO A 12 5.55 0.14 37.75
C PRO A 12 4.25 0.05 36.93
N LEU A 13 4.30 -0.77 35.87
CA LEU A 13 3.24 -1.04 34.91
C LEU A 13 2.25 -2.08 35.45
N ASP A 14 1.06 -1.64 35.84
CA ASP A 14 -0.11 -2.50 36.00
C ASP A 14 -1.27 -2.07 35.08
N ALA A 15 -1.84 -3.07 34.41
CA ALA A 15 -3.19 -3.09 33.82
C ALA A 15 -3.51 -2.18 32.62
N ILE A 16 -3.15 -2.61 31.41
CA ILE A 16 -3.90 -2.21 30.19
C ILE A 16 -5.11 -3.14 30.06
N ARG A 17 -6.23 -2.72 30.67
CA ARG A 17 -7.57 -3.23 30.38
C ARG A 17 -8.12 -2.51 29.14
N THR A 18 -8.53 -3.32 28.16
CA THR A 18 -9.66 -3.14 27.22
C THR A 18 -10.28 -1.74 27.13
N CYS A 19 -10.21 -1.14 25.93
CA CYS A 19 -10.99 0.04 25.52
C CYS A 19 -12.51 -0.22 25.60
N PRO A 20 -13.29 0.71 26.17
CA PRO A 20 -14.72 0.84 25.88
C PRO A 20 -14.98 2.16 25.16
N ASP A 21 -15.25 2.12 23.85
CA ASP A 21 -15.83 3.27 23.15
C ASP A 21 -17.36 3.20 23.23
N ARG A 22 -17.93 4.00 24.14
CA ARG A 22 -19.37 4.25 24.24
C ARG A 22 -19.58 5.76 24.13
N LEU A 23 -19.67 6.26 22.90
CA LEU A 23 -20.06 7.64 22.63
C LEU A 23 -21.53 7.83 23.01
N ALA A 24 -21.74 8.54 24.11
CA ALA A 24 -23.00 9.11 24.51
C ALA A 24 -23.33 10.28 23.56
N GLY A 25 -24.47 10.17 22.86
CA GLY A 25 -25.08 11.24 22.07
C GLY A 25 -26.50 11.48 22.55
N ASP A 26 -26.80 12.75 22.77
CA ASP A 26 -27.97 13.32 23.43
C ASP A 26 -29.34 12.80 22.97
N ARG A 27 -30.21 12.50 23.94
CA ARG A 27 -31.64 12.27 23.72
C ARG A 27 -32.41 13.59 23.83
N LEU A 28 -32.69 14.20 22.69
CA LEU A 28 -33.76 15.20 22.56
C LEU A 28 -35.12 14.52 22.77
N ALA A 29 -35.87 15.06 23.72
CA ALA A 29 -37.23 14.66 24.04
C ALA A 29 -38.20 15.01 22.91
N LEU A 30 -39.00 14.04 22.47
CA LEU A 30 -40.17 14.24 21.60
C LEU A 30 -41.36 13.39 22.08
N PRO A 31 -42.60 13.82 21.78
CA PRO A 31 -43.74 13.64 22.66
C PRO A 31 -44.50 12.32 22.50
N ARG A 32 -45.20 11.97 23.58
CA ARG A 32 -46.19 10.89 23.69
C ARG A 32 -47.21 10.96 22.55
N ARG A 33 -47.30 9.90 21.74
CA ARG A 33 -48.49 9.56 20.95
C ARG A 33 -48.79 8.07 21.06
N HIS A 34 -50.07 7.81 21.26
CA HIS A 34 -50.67 6.51 21.52
C HIS A 34 -50.33 5.45 20.47
N ALA A 35 -49.86 4.29 20.91
CA ALA A 35 -49.78 3.09 20.09
C ALA A 35 -50.83 2.08 20.58
N ARG A 36 -51.73 1.73 19.66
CA ARG A 36 -52.75 0.68 19.76
C ARG A 36 -52.12 -0.64 20.22
N THR A 37 -52.85 -1.34 21.07
CA THR A 37 -52.72 -2.77 21.31
C THR A 37 -52.71 -3.52 19.98
N ARG A 38 -51.59 -4.14 19.63
CA ARG A 38 -51.51 -5.14 18.56
C ARG A 38 -51.24 -6.49 19.21
N GLU A 39 -52.19 -7.40 19.00
CA GLU A 39 -52.21 -8.76 19.52
C GLU A 39 -50.91 -9.51 19.30
N ARG A 40 -50.50 -10.19 20.37
CA ARG A 40 -49.42 -11.16 20.39
C ARG A 40 -49.96 -12.45 19.77
N SER A 41 -49.82 -12.62 18.46
CA SER A 41 -49.99 -13.93 17.83
C SER A 41 -48.77 -14.78 18.16
N ASN A 42 -48.88 -15.56 19.24
CA ASN A 42 -47.98 -16.66 19.55
C ASN A 42 -48.09 -17.70 18.41
N THR A 43 -47.12 -17.73 17.50
CA THR A 43 -46.96 -18.86 16.59
C THR A 43 -46.13 -19.95 17.30
N PRO A 44 -46.57 -21.21 17.30
CA PRO A 44 -45.81 -22.30 17.89
C PRO A 44 -44.57 -22.58 17.03
N THR A 45 -43.38 -22.32 17.58
CA THR A 45 -42.12 -22.70 16.94
C THR A 45 -41.83 -24.19 17.22
N PRO A 46 -41.48 -25.00 16.20
CA PRO A 46 -41.18 -26.42 16.39
C PRO A 46 -39.87 -26.61 17.18
N PRO A 47 -39.75 -27.66 18.03
CA PRO A 47 -38.68 -27.81 19.03
C PRO A 47 -37.27 -28.07 18.46
N GLY A 48 -37.10 -28.15 17.14
CA GLY A 48 -35.81 -28.40 16.47
C GLY A 48 -35.03 -27.15 16.06
N PHE A 49 -35.66 -25.97 15.96
CA PHE A 49 -35.00 -24.77 15.43
C PHE A 49 -34.26 -23.92 16.47
N SER A 50 -34.59 -24.08 17.76
CA SER A 50 -33.99 -23.29 18.84
C SER A 50 -32.53 -23.70 19.11
N LEU A 51 -32.23 -24.99 19.06
CA LEU A 51 -30.88 -25.51 19.29
C LEU A 51 -29.95 -25.23 18.11
N THR A 52 -30.46 -25.31 16.87
CA THR A 52 -29.68 -25.03 15.65
C THR A 52 -29.39 -23.54 15.49
N LEU A 53 -30.33 -22.65 15.84
CA LEU A 53 -30.11 -21.20 15.84
C LEU A 53 -29.13 -20.76 16.92
N LEU A 54 -29.15 -21.41 18.09
CA LEU A 54 -28.20 -21.16 19.18
C LEU A 54 -26.79 -21.68 18.84
N LEU A 55 -26.69 -22.83 18.17
CA LEU A 55 -25.42 -23.40 17.71
C LEU A 55 -24.82 -22.59 16.53
N LEU A 56 -25.68 -22.08 15.64
CA LEU A 56 -25.29 -21.13 14.59
C LEU A 56 -24.82 -19.79 15.18
N ALA A 57 -25.49 -19.28 16.21
CA ALA A 57 -25.10 -18.06 16.91
C ALA A 57 -23.76 -18.22 17.67
N VAL A 58 -23.50 -19.38 18.27
CA VAL A 58 -22.20 -19.65 18.92
C VAL A 58 -21.06 -19.76 17.89
N LEU A 59 -21.33 -20.28 16.68
CA LEU A 59 -20.36 -20.27 15.57
C LEU A 59 -20.10 -18.86 15.02
N THR A 60 -21.09 -17.96 15.00
CA THR A 60 -20.88 -16.59 14.49
C THR A 60 -20.17 -15.67 15.49
N LEU A 61 -20.18 -15.99 16.79
CA LEU A 61 -19.46 -15.21 17.81
C LEU A 61 -17.99 -15.60 17.98
N SER A 62 -17.52 -16.66 17.32
CA SER A 62 -16.09 -17.02 17.25
C SER A 62 -15.41 -16.42 16.01
N GLY A 63 -15.78 -15.17 15.68
CA GLY A 63 -15.29 -14.43 14.51
C GLY A 63 -14.13 -13.49 14.81
N CYS A 64 -12.95 -13.87 14.36
CA CYS A 64 -11.95 -12.97 13.72
C CYS A 64 -11.54 -11.69 14.46
N SER A 65 -10.61 -11.80 15.40
CA SER A 65 -9.78 -10.64 15.80
C SER A 65 -8.63 -10.42 14.81
N THR A 66 -8.28 -9.16 14.56
CA THR A 66 -7.11 -8.77 13.76
C THR A 66 -5.80 -9.37 14.29
N ALA A 67 -5.71 -9.60 15.60
CA ALA A 67 -4.56 -10.25 16.23
C ALA A 67 -4.36 -11.70 15.76
N HIS A 68 -5.44 -12.43 15.46
CA HIS A 68 -5.35 -13.80 14.96
C HIS A 68 -4.77 -13.82 13.55
N TYR A 69 -5.26 -12.94 12.67
CA TYR A 69 -4.76 -12.84 11.29
C TYR A 69 -3.30 -12.39 11.24
N ARG A 70 -2.90 -11.45 12.09
CA ARG A 70 -1.50 -11.06 12.23
C ARG A 70 -0.62 -12.25 12.59
N LYS A 71 -0.98 -13.00 13.65
CA LYS A 71 -0.23 -14.19 14.08
C LYS A 71 -0.18 -15.29 13.03
N SER A 72 -1.25 -15.46 12.25
CA SER A 72 -1.29 -16.41 11.14
C SER A 72 -0.36 -15.98 10.00
N ALA A 73 -0.39 -14.71 9.61
CA ALA A 73 0.47 -14.15 8.57
C ALA A 73 1.95 -14.21 8.96
N ASP A 74 2.28 -13.85 10.21
CA ASP A 74 3.65 -13.90 10.74
C ASP A 74 4.21 -15.32 10.72
N ARG A 75 3.38 -16.31 11.12
CA ARG A 75 3.75 -17.74 11.06
C ARG A 75 4.01 -18.20 9.63
N GLU A 76 3.17 -17.79 8.68
CA GLU A 76 3.32 -18.18 7.29
C GLU A 76 4.59 -17.57 6.67
N ALA A 77 4.85 -16.28 6.92
CA ALA A 77 6.07 -15.62 6.47
C ALA A 77 7.34 -16.26 7.08
N ALA A 78 7.33 -16.56 8.38
CA ALA A 78 8.44 -17.26 9.04
C ALA A 78 8.70 -18.64 8.42
N LYS A 79 7.63 -19.39 8.08
CA LYS A 79 7.75 -20.68 7.40
C LYS A 79 8.37 -20.54 6.01
N VAL A 80 7.96 -19.54 5.23
CA VAL A 80 8.51 -19.27 3.89
C VAL A 80 10.00 -18.95 3.97
N ILE A 81 10.40 -18.11 4.93
CA ILE A 81 11.81 -17.78 5.13
C ILE A 81 12.60 -19.04 5.47
N ALA A 82 12.16 -19.82 6.46
CA ALA A 82 12.81 -21.07 6.85
C ALA A 82 12.95 -22.08 5.69
N GLU A 83 11.94 -22.17 4.82
CA GLU A 83 11.98 -23.02 3.62
C GLU A 83 13.04 -22.56 2.60
N LYS A 84 13.27 -21.24 2.50
CA LYS A 84 14.19 -20.64 1.51
C LYS A 84 15.59 -20.37 2.05
N THR A 85 15.77 -20.28 3.36
CA THR A 85 17.07 -20.14 4.04
C THR A 85 18.16 -21.09 3.51
N PRO A 86 17.95 -22.41 3.32
CA PRO A 86 19.02 -23.30 2.86
C PRO A 86 19.50 -23.03 1.42
N ALA A 87 18.73 -22.29 0.62
CA ALA A 87 19.12 -21.92 -0.73
C ALA A 87 20.07 -20.70 -0.76
N VAL A 88 20.20 -19.96 0.36
CA VAL A 88 21.00 -18.74 0.45
C VAL A 88 22.28 -19.02 1.26
N PRO A 89 23.48 -18.81 0.68
CA PRO A 89 24.74 -19.04 1.40
C PRO A 89 24.88 -18.06 2.58
N ASN A 90 25.39 -18.55 3.71
CA ASN A 90 25.66 -17.77 4.93
C ASN A 90 24.41 -17.11 5.58
N MET A 91 23.20 -17.62 5.29
CA MET A 91 21.99 -17.13 5.97
C MET A 91 21.87 -17.73 7.38
N ASP A 92 21.52 -16.89 8.34
CA ASP A 92 21.28 -17.32 9.73
C ASP A 92 20.06 -18.26 9.80
N PRO A 93 20.21 -19.50 10.32
CA PRO A 93 19.10 -20.44 10.49
C PRO A 93 18.09 -20.01 11.56
N ALA A 94 18.47 -19.13 12.49
CA ALA A 94 17.62 -18.62 13.57
C ALA A 94 17.09 -17.21 13.25
N PHE A 95 16.57 -17.00 12.04
CA PHE A 95 16.04 -15.70 11.61
C PHE A 95 14.88 -15.21 12.51
N THR A 96 15.08 -14.08 13.19
CA THR A 96 14.05 -13.37 13.97
C THR A 96 14.08 -11.87 13.64
N ILE A 97 12.91 -11.22 13.60
CA ILE A 97 12.80 -9.77 13.34
C ILE A 97 12.67 -8.97 14.63
N GLU A 98 12.28 -9.62 15.72
CA GLU A 98 12.08 -8.95 17.00
C GLU A 98 13.42 -8.41 17.51
N GLN A 99 13.42 -7.15 17.90
CA GLN A 99 14.60 -6.47 18.44
C GLN A 99 14.48 -6.34 19.95
N ASP A 100 15.55 -6.72 20.65
CA ASP A 100 15.75 -6.34 22.04
C ASP A 100 16.06 -4.85 22.12
N LYS A 101 15.03 -4.06 22.42
CA LYS A 101 15.09 -2.59 22.44
C LYS A 101 16.05 -2.03 23.49
N LYS A 102 16.40 -2.81 24.52
CA LYS A 102 17.18 -2.34 25.66
C LYS A 102 18.64 -2.76 25.51
N ILE A 103 19.52 -1.78 25.35
CA ILE A 103 20.95 -1.97 25.52
C ILE A 103 21.19 -2.07 27.02
N LEU A 104 21.46 -3.27 27.52
CA LEU A 104 21.84 -3.48 28.90
C LEU A 104 23.34 -3.21 29.02
N LEU A 105 23.69 -2.10 29.66
CA LEU A 105 25.07 -1.75 30.03
C LEU A 105 25.40 -2.23 31.46
N GLU A 106 24.48 -2.97 32.09
CA GLU A 106 24.64 -3.55 33.41
C GLU A 106 25.71 -4.65 33.36
N GLY A 107 26.85 -4.42 34.02
CA GLY A 107 27.97 -5.37 34.08
C GLY A 107 29.28 -4.85 33.48
N TYR A 108 29.27 -3.71 32.78
CA TYR A 108 30.50 -3.07 32.32
C TYR A 108 31.15 -2.25 33.45
N PRO A 109 32.50 -2.20 33.52
CA PRO A 109 33.20 -1.35 34.47
C PRO A 109 32.81 0.11 34.25
N THR A 110 32.58 0.86 35.33
CA THR A 110 32.27 2.28 35.24
C THR A 110 33.50 3.13 35.53
N SER A 111 33.61 4.27 34.86
CA SER A 111 34.65 5.26 35.12
C SER A 111 34.38 5.97 36.45
N THR A 112 35.31 5.83 37.39
CA THR A 112 35.24 6.52 38.70
C THR A 112 36.10 7.77 38.77
N ASN A 113 37.01 7.98 37.80
CA ASN A 113 38.02 9.02 37.84
C ASN A 113 37.72 10.13 36.84
N GLU A 114 37.95 11.38 37.23
CA GLU A 114 37.86 12.54 36.35
C GLU A 114 39.14 12.66 35.52
N GLU A 115 39.07 12.31 34.24
CA GLU A 115 40.25 12.34 33.39
C GLU A 115 40.52 13.74 32.83
N ALA A 116 41.73 14.26 33.04
CA ALA A 116 42.08 15.63 32.73
C ALA A 116 41.97 15.98 31.22
N ALA A 117 41.92 14.96 30.35
CA ALA A 117 41.85 15.08 28.90
C ALA A 117 40.51 15.65 28.38
N PHE A 118 39.39 15.47 29.09
CA PHE A 118 38.04 15.82 28.60
C PHE A 118 37.60 17.28 28.87
N GLY A 119 38.50 18.17 29.28
CA GLY A 119 38.20 19.61 29.40
C GLY A 119 37.16 19.97 30.48
N ALA A 120 36.11 20.71 30.10
CA ALA A 120 35.09 21.20 31.02
C ALA A 120 34.02 20.14 31.38
N ASP A 121 33.90 19.08 30.57
CA ASP A 121 32.80 18.10 30.66
C ASP A 121 33.17 16.82 31.43
N LYS A 122 34.32 16.83 32.13
CA LYS A 122 34.88 15.67 32.86
C LYS A 122 33.93 15.02 33.88
N ALA A 123 33.07 15.83 34.49
CA ALA A 123 32.11 15.37 35.48
C ALA A 123 31.00 14.48 34.86
N VAL A 124 30.75 14.57 33.54
CA VAL A 124 29.75 13.77 32.84
C VAL A 124 30.22 12.33 32.65
N GLU A 125 31.53 12.12 32.59
CA GLU A 125 32.14 10.81 32.40
C GLU A 125 32.18 9.98 33.69
N VAL A 126 31.95 10.58 34.86
CA VAL A 126 31.94 9.84 36.13
C VAL A 126 30.64 9.02 36.23
N GLY A 127 30.78 7.70 36.24
CA GLY A 127 29.66 6.75 36.22
C GLY A 127 29.25 6.26 34.83
N ALA A 128 29.94 6.68 33.77
CA ALA A 128 29.76 6.12 32.43
C ALA A 128 30.32 4.68 32.35
N SER A 129 29.68 3.82 31.56
CA SER A 129 30.17 2.46 31.30
C SER A 129 31.33 2.48 30.31
N ILE A 130 32.46 1.89 30.69
CA ILE A 130 33.63 1.74 29.85
C ILE A 130 33.42 0.49 28.97
N LEU A 131 33.39 0.70 27.66
CA LEU A 131 33.30 -0.37 26.66
C LEU A 131 34.68 -0.63 26.05
N THR A 132 35.04 -1.90 25.88
CA THR A 132 36.19 -2.24 25.04
C THR A 132 35.84 -2.04 23.56
N LEU A 133 36.85 -1.89 22.70
CA LEU A 133 36.62 -1.79 21.26
C LEU A 133 35.87 -3.00 20.70
N ASP A 134 36.18 -4.20 21.20
CA ASP A 134 35.51 -5.44 20.82
C ASP A 134 34.03 -5.43 21.24
N ASP A 135 33.74 -5.04 22.48
CA ASP A 135 32.37 -4.94 22.99
C ASP A 135 31.58 -3.88 22.22
N ALA A 136 32.18 -2.73 21.94
CA ALA A 136 31.57 -1.64 21.18
C ALA A 136 31.22 -2.07 19.75
N LEU A 137 32.11 -2.80 19.08
CA LEU A 137 31.84 -3.35 17.75
C LEU A 137 30.74 -4.41 17.79
N SER A 138 30.79 -5.33 18.78
CA SER A 138 29.78 -6.37 18.93
C SER A 138 28.39 -5.79 19.21
N LEU A 139 28.32 -4.73 20.01
CA LEU A 139 27.09 -4.01 20.33
C LEU A 139 26.58 -3.23 19.11
N GLY A 140 27.49 -2.59 18.37
CA GLY A 140 27.18 -1.87 17.14
C GLY A 140 26.56 -2.78 16.07
N VAL A 141 27.11 -3.99 15.87
CA VAL A 141 26.56 -4.97 14.92
C VAL A 141 25.18 -5.46 15.37
N LYS A 142 25.01 -5.81 16.66
CA LYS A 142 23.74 -6.32 17.20
C LYS A 142 22.60 -5.29 17.17
N HIS A 143 22.92 -4.01 17.37
CA HIS A 143 21.93 -2.93 17.43
C HIS A 143 21.96 -2.01 16.19
N SER A 144 22.60 -2.41 15.10
CA SER A 144 22.63 -1.63 13.87
C SER A 144 21.24 -1.51 13.25
N ARG A 145 20.75 -0.27 13.11
CA ARG A 145 19.47 0.03 12.44
C ARG A 145 19.48 -0.44 10.99
N THR A 146 20.61 -0.30 10.28
CA THR A 146 20.73 -0.71 8.89
C THR A 146 20.57 -2.22 8.75
N TYR A 147 21.20 -3.00 9.64
CA TYR A 147 21.05 -4.46 9.65
C TYR A 147 19.61 -4.88 9.97
N GLN A 148 18.99 -4.21 10.95
CA GLN A 148 17.59 -4.45 11.29
C GLN A 148 16.64 -4.16 10.11
N SER A 149 16.79 -3.01 9.45
CA SER A 149 15.96 -2.67 8.28
C SER A 149 16.10 -3.66 7.13
N GLN A 150 17.29 -4.22 6.92
CA GLN A 150 17.49 -5.27 5.91
C GLN A 150 16.77 -6.57 6.29
N LYS A 151 16.78 -6.97 7.57
CA LYS A 151 16.02 -8.13 8.05
C LYS A 151 14.51 -7.91 7.90
N GLU A 152 14.02 -6.72 8.22
CA GLU A 152 12.62 -6.34 8.03
C GLU A 152 12.23 -6.38 6.54
N GLN A 153 13.11 -5.93 5.64
CA GLN A 153 12.87 -6.01 4.21
C GLN A 153 12.70 -7.46 3.73
N VAL A 154 13.57 -8.38 4.16
CA VAL A 154 13.43 -9.81 3.83
C VAL A 154 12.08 -10.36 4.30
N PHE A 155 11.62 -9.94 5.48
CA PHE A 155 10.30 -10.34 5.98
C PHE A 155 9.13 -9.75 5.18
N LEU A 156 9.23 -8.49 4.76
CA LEU A 156 8.23 -7.87 3.89
C LEU A 156 8.14 -8.56 2.54
N GLU A 157 9.27 -8.97 1.96
CA GLU A 157 9.26 -9.76 0.72
C GLU A 157 8.62 -11.14 0.91
N ALA A 158 8.86 -11.78 2.06
CA ALA A 158 8.17 -13.02 2.39
C ALA A 158 6.65 -12.81 2.53
N LEU A 159 6.20 -11.72 3.15
CA LEU A 159 4.78 -11.35 3.23
C LEU A 159 4.16 -11.05 1.85
N ASN A 160 4.92 -10.42 0.95
CA ASN A 160 4.46 -10.20 -0.43
C ASN A 160 4.27 -11.54 -1.16
N LEU A 161 5.19 -12.49 -0.97
CA LEU A 161 5.09 -13.81 -1.56
C LEU A 161 3.90 -14.61 -1.00
N THR A 162 3.63 -14.54 0.31
CA THR A 162 2.44 -15.19 0.89
C THR A 162 1.16 -14.57 0.32
N LEU A 163 1.08 -13.24 0.24
CA LEU A 163 -0.05 -12.55 -0.37
C LEU A 163 -0.26 -12.94 -1.85
N ALA A 164 0.84 -13.05 -2.61
CA ALA A 164 0.78 -13.51 -3.99
C ALA A 164 0.22 -14.95 -4.08
N ARG A 165 0.62 -15.86 -3.19
CA ARG A 165 0.04 -17.21 -3.12
C ARG A 165 -1.45 -17.20 -2.79
N HIS A 166 -1.88 -16.38 -1.83
CA HIS A 166 -3.29 -16.23 -1.45
C HIS A 166 -4.17 -15.75 -2.61
N ARG A 167 -3.63 -14.94 -3.54
CA ARG A 167 -4.36 -14.54 -4.76
C ARG A 167 -4.67 -15.70 -5.71
N PHE A 168 -3.88 -16.77 -5.67
CA PHE A 168 -4.06 -17.95 -6.54
C PHE A 168 -4.70 -19.13 -5.82
N THR A 169 -4.92 -19.05 -4.50
CA THR A 169 -5.70 -20.05 -3.79
C THR A 169 -7.20 -19.80 -4.04
N PRO A 170 -7.99 -20.82 -4.42
CA PRO A 170 -9.44 -20.66 -4.54
C PRO A 170 -10.02 -20.41 -3.15
N ILE A 171 -10.42 -19.16 -2.88
CA ILE A 171 -11.07 -18.78 -1.63
C ILE A 171 -12.59 -18.78 -1.87
N PHE A 172 -13.30 -19.67 -1.19
CA PHE A 172 -14.74 -19.66 -1.15
C PHE A 172 -15.19 -18.69 -0.06
N SER A 173 -15.73 -17.54 -0.45
CA SER A 173 -16.33 -16.57 0.47
C SER A 173 -17.83 -16.47 0.24
N ALA A 174 -18.59 -16.35 1.33
CA ALA A 174 -20.02 -16.07 1.29
C ALA A 174 -20.24 -14.71 1.97
N GLY A 175 -20.74 -13.74 1.21
CA GLY A 175 -21.14 -12.43 1.71
C GLY A 175 -22.62 -12.19 1.42
N ALA A 176 -23.35 -11.71 2.42
CA ALA A 176 -24.70 -11.18 2.23
C ALA A 176 -24.62 -9.65 2.34
N SER A 177 -25.00 -8.95 1.28
CA SER A 177 -25.12 -7.50 1.27
C SER A 177 -26.58 -7.15 0.98
N GLU A 178 -27.23 -6.45 1.92
CA GLU A 178 -28.56 -5.88 1.69
C GLU A 178 -28.39 -4.39 1.35
N THR A 179 -28.68 -4.02 0.10
CA THR A 179 -28.64 -2.62 -0.36
C THR A 179 -30.06 -2.18 -0.67
N TYR A 180 -30.65 -1.33 0.18
CA TYR A 180 -31.96 -0.76 -0.06
C TYR A 180 -31.83 0.56 -0.83
N GLN A 181 -32.07 0.52 -2.14
CA GLN A 181 -32.12 1.71 -3.00
C GLN A 181 -33.58 2.10 -3.25
N THR A 182 -34.05 3.21 -2.66
CA THR A 182 -35.34 3.79 -3.02
C THR A 182 -35.18 4.69 -4.24
N ARG A 183 -35.55 4.20 -5.42
CA ARG A 183 -35.69 5.06 -6.60
C ARG A 183 -37.10 5.62 -6.62
N VAL A 184 -37.28 6.84 -6.13
CA VAL A 184 -38.55 7.57 -6.31
C VAL A 184 -38.54 8.13 -7.72
N LEU A 185 -39.16 7.41 -8.65
CA LEU A 185 -39.54 8.01 -9.93
C LEU A 185 -40.78 8.85 -9.67
N ALA A 186 -40.67 10.17 -9.82
CA ALA A 186 -41.83 11.03 -9.92
C ALA A 186 -42.53 10.70 -11.24
N VAL A 187 -43.47 9.75 -11.18
CA VAL A 187 -44.42 9.49 -12.26
C VAL A 187 -45.67 10.28 -11.91
N ASP A 188 -45.98 11.28 -12.73
CA ASP A 188 -47.24 12.01 -12.66
C ASP A 188 -48.39 11.02 -12.77
N SER A 189 -49.16 10.95 -11.70
CA SER A 189 -50.17 9.93 -11.45
C SER A 189 -51.48 10.26 -12.16
N SER A 190 -51.68 9.66 -13.33
CA SER A 190 -53.00 9.21 -13.78
C SER A 190 -52.84 7.90 -14.54
N GLU A 191 -53.29 6.81 -13.93
CA GLU A 191 -53.28 5.43 -14.42
C GLU A 191 -51.91 4.72 -14.44
N ILE A 192 -51.63 3.93 -13.41
CA ILE A 192 -51.40 2.47 -13.49
C ILE A 192 -51.17 1.98 -12.05
N LYS A 193 -52.13 1.19 -11.57
CA LYS A 193 -52.08 0.51 -10.27
C LYS A 193 -51.66 -0.93 -10.52
N GLU A 194 -50.39 -1.14 -10.81
CA GLU A 194 -49.80 -2.47 -10.68
C GLU A 194 -48.33 -2.37 -10.30
N ARG A 195 -48.03 -2.90 -9.11
CA ARG A 195 -46.68 -3.00 -8.56
C ARG A 195 -45.98 -4.15 -9.28
N ILE A 196 -45.42 -3.88 -10.45
CA ILE A 196 -44.54 -4.82 -11.13
C ILE A 196 -43.25 -4.86 -10.32
N VAL A 197 -43.08 -5.92 -9.53
CA VAL A 197 -41.80 -6.25 -8.89
C VAL A 197 -40.94 -6.86 -10.00
N THR A 198 -40.11 -6.04 -10.65
CA THR A 198 -39.09 -6.54 -11.57
C THR A 198 -37.94 -7.12 -10.76
N HIS A 199 -37.77 -8.43 -10.82
CA HIS A 199 -36.56 -9.11 -10.35
C HIS A 199 -35.50 -9.01 -11.45
N ASP A 200 -34.71 -7.94 -11.44
CA ASP A 200 -33.55 -7.83 -12.34
C ASP A 200 -32.40 -8.66 -11.77
N THR A 201 -32.24 -9.89 -12.28
CA THR A 201 -31.00 -10.65 -12.14
C THR A 201 -29.95 -10.01 -13.05
N GLN A 202 -28.99 -9.28 -12.47
CA GLN A 202 -27.88 -8.73 -13.25
C GLN A 202 -26.83 -9.81 -13.49
N PHE A 203 -26.87 -10.38 -14.70
CA PHE A 203 -25.77 -11.15 -15.28
C PHE A 203 -24.68 -10.17 -15.75
N GLN A 204 -23.53 -10.15 -15.09
CA GLN A 204 -22.37 -9.38 -15.57
C GLN A 204 -21.70 -10.12 -16.73
N SER A 205 -22.25 -9.99 -17.93
CA SER A 205 -21.44 -10.10 -19.14
C SER A 205 -20.67 -8.78 -19.29
N THR A 206 -19.34 -8.82 -19.15
CA THR A 206 -18.51 -7.68 -19.55
C THR A 206 -18.53 -7.61 -21.07
N VAL A 207 -19.58 -7.00 -21.63
CA VAL A 207 -19.54 -6.52 -23.00
C VAL A 207 -18.36 -5.56 -23.05
N ALA A 208 -17.31 -5.91 -23.80
CA ALA A 208 -16.19 -5.02 -24.04
C ALA A 208 -16.70 -3.85 -24.88
N VAL A 209 -17.20 -2.81 -24.21
CA VAL A 209 -17.58 -1.56 -24.86
C VAL A 209 -16.29 -0.84 -25.25
N ASP A 210 -16.07 -0.70 -26.56
CA ASP A 210 -14.89 -0.02 -27.08
C ASP A 210 -15.07 1.51 -26.99
N PHE A 211 -14.51 2.10 -25.94
CA PHE A 211 -14.54 3.55 -25.74
C PHE A 211 -13.49 4.30 -26.60
N SER A 212 -12.66 3.60 -27.37
CA SER A 212 -11.63 4.23 -28.24
C SER A 212 -12.22 5.21 -29.24
N LYS A 213 -13.48 5.03 -29.64
CA LYS A 213 -14.21 5.95 -30.53
C LYS A 213 -14.29 7.38 -29.97
N TYR A 214 -14.26 7.53 -28.64
CA TYR A 214 -14.38 8.81 -27.94
C TYR A 214 -13.02 9.39 -27.53
N ALA A 215 -11.91 8.71 -27.80
CA ALA A 215 -10.56 9.14 -27.44
C ALA A 215 -9.97 10.21 -28.38
N LYS A 216 -10.79 11.15 -28.87
CA LYS A 216 -10.35 12.28 -29.72
C LYS A 216 -10.52 13.61 -28.99
N ALA A 217 -9.49 14.45 -29.00
CA ALA A 217 -9.42 15.71 -28.26
C ALA A 217 -10.65 16.64 -28.40
N GLU A 218 -11.36 16.61 -29.53
CA GLU A 218 -12.56 17.41 -29.80
C GLU A 218 -13.85 16.84 -29.17
N LEU A 219 -13.91 15.51 -29.02
CA LEU A 219 -15.04 14.79 -28.41
C LEU A 219 -14.89 14.68 -26.88
N LEU A 220 -13.67 14.83 -26.37
CA LEU A 220 -13.43 14.93 -24.94
C LEU A 220 -13.86 16.30 -24.40
N GLY A 221 -14.68 16.29 -23.35
CA GLY A 221 -14.97 17.47 -22.53
C GLY A 221 -13.73 18.04 -21.84
N ASP A 222 -13.91 19.05 -21.01
CA ASP A 222 -12.88 19.70 -20.20
C ASP A 222 -12.50 18.86 -18.96
N GLY A 223 -11.93 17.68 -19.20
CA GLY A 223 -11.50 16.75 -18.16
C GLY A 223 -9.99 16.53 -18.10
N SER A 224 -9.54 15.80 -17.06
CA SER A 224 -8.16 15.34 -16.89
C SER A 224 -7.67 14.51 -18.08
N ALA A 225 -8.55 13.70 -18.68
CA ALA A 225 -8.24 12.90 -19.86
C ALA A 225 -7.81 13.74 -21.07
N ARG A 226 -8.46 14.90 -21.30
CA ARG A 226 -8.08 15.82 -22.39
C ARG A 226 -6.74 16.49 -22.14
N GLN A 227 -6.46 16.87 -20.89
CA GLN A 227 -5.17 17.45 -20.53
C GLN A 227 -4.03 16.44 -20.70
N ASN A 228 -4.25 15.18 -20.31
CA ASN A 228 -3.25 14.13 -20.47
C ASN A 228 -3.01 13.78 -21.94
N LEU A 229 -4.07 13.67 -22.74
CA LEU A 229 -3.97 13.45 -24.18
C LEU A 229 -3.15 14.57 -24.84
N ARG A 230 -3.45 15.83 -24.53
CA ARG A 230 -2.72 16.99 -25.08
C ARG A 230 -1.23 16.95 -24.72
N LYS A 231 -0.91 16.64 -23.46
CA LYS A 231 0.50 16.50 -23.02
C LYS A 231 1.23 15.42 -23.82
N LEU A 232 0.61 14.24 -23.98
CA LEU A 232 1.22 13.14 -24.73
C LEU A 232 1.38 13.44 -26.23
N GLU A 233 0.43 14.17 -26.82
CA GLU A 233 0.53 14.66 -28.21
C GLU A 233 1.65 15.70 -28.35
N ASP A 234 1.73 16.66 -27.43
CA ASP A 234 2.76 17.70 -27.40
C ASP A 234 4.16 17.06 -27.23
N ASP A 235 4.32 16.09 -26.33
CA ASP A 235 5.56 15.34 -26.11
C ASP A 235 6.00 14.56 -27.36
N LEU A 236 5.05 13.93 -28.05
CA LEU A 236 5.31 13.24 -29.31
C LEU A 236 5.76 14.22 -30.41
N LEU A 237 5.11 15.38 -30.51
CA LEU A 237 5.46 16.40 -31.49
C LEU A 237 6.88 16.95 -31.23
N VAL A 238 7.21 17.23 -29.96
CA VAL A 238 8.56 17.65 -29.55
C VAL A 238 9.58 16.58 -29.94
N ALA A 239 9.35 15.31 -29.60
CA ALA A 239 10.27 14.23 -29.94
C ALA A 239 10.46 14.05 -31.45
N GLN A 240 9.39 14.22 -32.25
CA GLN A 240 9.48 14.20 -33.72
C GLN A 240 10.27 15.39 -34.27
N SER A 241 10.11 16.58 -33.69
CA SER A 241 10.91 17.76 -34.07
C SER A 241 12.39 17.56 -33.78
N GLU A 242 12.74 16.96 -32.62
CA GLU A 242 14.12 16.64 -32.24
C GLU A 242 14.75 15.64 -33.23
N LEU A 243 13.98 14.63 -33.64
CA LEU A 243 14.41 13.67 -34.65
C LEU A 243 14.75 14.37 -35.98
N LYS A 244 13.87 15.25 -36.47
CA LYS A 244 14.12 15.98 -37.73
C LYS A 244 15.36 16.87 -37.65
N MET A 245 15.59 17.51 -36.49
CA MET A 245 16.82 18.28 -36.27
C MET A 245 18.06 17.39 -36.28
N ALA A 246 18.01 16.22 -35.64
CA ALA A 246 19.11 15.28 -35.62
C ALA A 246 19.39 14.69 -37.03
N GLU A 247 18.36 14.38 -37.81
CA GLU A 247 18.49 13.87 -39.18
C GLU A 247 19.14 14.90 -40.12
N THR A 248 18.72 16.16 -40.04
CA THR A 248 19.34 17.23 -40.85
C THR A 248 20.81 17.42 -40.48
N LYS A 249 21.16 17.31 -39.19
CA LYS A 249 22.56 17.32 -38.73
C LYS A 249 23.35 16.12 -39.28
N LEU A 250 22.81 14.90 -39.16
CA LEU A 250 23.46 13.70 -39.67
C LEU A 250 23.70 13.78 -41.19
N ALA A 251 22.72 14.24 -41.96
CA ALA A 251 22.87 14.45 -43.40
C ALA A 251 23.97 15.46 -43.74
N GLY A 252 24.15 16.50 -42.91
CA GLY A 252 25.29 17.42 -42.99
C GLY A 252 26.62 16.72 -42.73
N SER A 253 26.70 15.96 -41.65
CA SER A 253 27.89 15.19 -41.24
C SER A 253 28.28 14.12 -42.28
N GLU A 254 27.30 13.50 -42.96
CA GLU A 254 27.54 12.57 -44.07
C GLU A 254 28.24 13.24 -45.25
N ARG A 255 27.78 14.44 -45.64
CA ARG A 255 28.38 15.21 -46.73
C ARG A 255 29.80 15.65 -46.42
N LEU A 256 30.07 16.01 -45.16
CA LEU A 256 31.41 16.41 -44.71
C LEU A 256 32.35 15.19 -44.62
N ARG A 257 31.85 14.05 -44.15
CA ARG A 257 32.60 12.79 -44.09
C ARG A 257 32.96 12.27 -45.48
N ALA A 258 32.08 12.40 -46.46
CA ALA A 258 32.36 12.00 -47.85
C ALA A 258 33.50 12.81 -48.49
N LYS A 259 33.84 13.97 -47.92
CA LYS A 259 34.95 14.84 -48.32
C LYS A 259 36.13 14.77 -47.34
N ASP A 260 36.16 13.77 -46.45
CA ASP A 260 37.20 13.53 -45.44
C ASP A 260 37.42 14.69 -44.44
N PHE A 261 36.42 15.56 -44.22
CA PHE A 261 36.52 16.68 -43.27
C PHE A 261 36.07 16.34 -41.84
N LEU A 262 35.51 15.15 -41.61
CA LEU A 262 34.93 14.75 -40.31
C LEU A 262 35.53 13.42 -39.84
N THR A 263 35.81 13.30 -38.54
CA THR A 263 36.33 12.05 -37.97
C THR A 263 35.24 10.98 -37.88
N LYS A 264 35.65 9.70 -37.86
CA LYS A 264 34.73 8.57 -37.69
C LYS A 264 33.92 8.69 -36.39
N THR A 265 34.58 9.10 -35.30
CA THR A 265 33.95 9.24 -33.98
C THR A 265 32.88 10.32 -33.96
N GLU A 266 33.11 11.48 -34.59
CA GLU A 266 32.10 12.55 -34.67
C GLU A 266 30.88 12.11 -35.48
N TYR A 267 31.08 11.43 -36.60
CA TYR A 267 30.00 10.86 -37.40
C TYR A 267 29.18 9.83 -36.60
N GLU A 268 29.85 8.94 -35.86
CA GLU A 268 29.20 7.94 -35.01
C GLU A 268 28.41 8.59 -33.87
N ASN A 269 28.93 9.65 -33.26
CA ASN A 269 28.21 10.42 -32.24
C ASN A 269 26.93 11.04 -32.80
N ASP A 270 26.99 11.68 -33.97
CA ASP A 270 25.81 12.25 -34.62
C ASP A 270 24.79 11.17 -35.00
N LYS A 271 25.25 10.01 -35.47
CA LYS A 271 24.39 8.84 -35.72
C LYS A 271 23.68 8.38 -34.45
N LEU A 272 24.40 8.30 -33.32
CA LEU A 272 23.82 7.96 -32.02
C LEU A 272 22.77 8.99 -31.57
N THR A 273 22.95 10.27 -31.90
CA THR A 273 21.92 11.29 -31.58
C THR A 273 20.61 11.05 -32.34
N VAL A 274 20.69 10.65 -33.61
CA VAL A 274 19.51 10.26 -34.40
C VAL A 274 18.86 9.03 -33.80
N GLU A 275 19.63 7.97 -33.52
CA GLU A 275 19.09 6.74 -32.92
C GLU A 275 18.38 7.03 -31.58
N LYS A 276 19.00 7.84 -30.71
CA LYS A 276 18.38 8.28 -29.45
C LYS A 276 17.07 9.05 -29.68
N ALA A 277 17.04 10.00 -30.62
CA ALA A 277 15.84 10.76 -30.95
C ALA A 277 14.72 9.88 -31.52
N THR A 278 15.07 8.87 -32.34
CA THR A 278 14.09 7.91 -32.87
C THR A 278 13.47 7.06 -31.77
N LEU A 279 14.28 6.62 -30.79
CA LEU A 279 13.80 5.86 -29.64
C LEU A 279 12.85 6.70 -28.80
N LYS A 280 13.20 7.97 -28.50
CA LYS A 280 12.30 8.90 -27.81
C LYS A 280 10.96 9.05 -28.54
N GLY A 281 10.99 9.23 -29.86
CA GLY A 281 9.78 9.34 -30.69
C GLY A 281 8.91 8.08 -30.63
N LYS A 282 9.52 6.89 -30.68
CA LYS A 282 8.81 5.61 -30.52
C LYS A 282 8.20 5.47 -29.13
N THR A 283 8.95 5.80 -28.07
CA THR A 283 8.48 5.74 -26.69
C THR A 283 7.29 6.68 -26.46
N ALA A 284 7.35 7.93 -26.91
CA ALA A 284 6.25 8.88 -26.81
C ALA A 284 5.00 8.39 -27.57
N LYS A 285 5.19 7.82 -28.76
CA LYS A 285 4.10 7.22 -29.54
C LYS A 285 3.48 6.01 -28.86
N THR A 286 4.29 5.13 -28.27
CA THR A 286 3.79 3.99 -27.50
C THR A 286 3.04 4.45 -26.26
N ALA A 287 3.53 5.47 -25.54
CA ALA A 287 2.82 6.03 -24.39
C ALA A 287 1.44 6.58 -24.76
N LEU A 288 1.34 7.31 -25.88
CA LEU A 288 0.07 7.79 -26.41
C LEU A 288 -0.89 6.64 -26.80
N ASP A 289 -0.39 5.60 -27.47
CA ASP A 289 -1.19 4.44 -27.86
C ASP A 289 -1.69 3.63 -26.63
N LEU A 290 -0.83 3.44 -25.64
CA LEU A 290 -1.19 2.77 -24.38
C LEU A 290 -2.23 3.57 -23.60
N PHE A 291 -2.11 4.91 -23.59
CA PHE A 291 -3.10 5.78 -22.96
C PHE A 291 -4.48 5.59 -23.60
N ILE A 292 -4.56 5.63 -24.93
CA ILE A 292 -5.83 5.48 -25.67
C ILE A 292 -6.44 4.09 -25.42
N LYS A 293 -5.62 3.03 -25.43
CA LYS A 293 -6.11 1.65 -25.32
C LYS A 293 -6.50 1.24 -23.89
N TYR A 294 -5.71 1.64 -22.89
CA TYR A 294 -5.80 1.09 -21.54
C TYR A 294 -6.15 2.11 -20.48
N GLU A 295 -5.51 3.28 -20.46
CA GLU A 295 -5.78 4.25 -19.41
C GLU A 295 -7.13 4.93 -19.60
N PHE A 296 -7.47 5.30 -20.84
CA PHE A 296 -8.73 5.92 -21.17
C PHE A 296 -9.91 4.98 -20.86
N THR A 297 -9.82 3.71 -21.29
CA THR A 297 -10.85 2.70 -21.04
C THR A 297 -11.01 2.36 -19.56
N LYS A 298 -9.94 2.44 -18.76
CA LYS A 298 -10.00 2.27 -17.30
C LYS A 298 -10.67 3.45 -16.58
N SER A 299 -10.55 4.65 -17.13
CA SER A 299 -11.11 5.88 -16.54
C SER A 299 -12.54 6.20 -16.99
N ALA A 300 -13.04 5.50 -18.01
CA ALA A 300 -14.37 5.66 -18.60
C ALA A 300 -15.46 4.90 -17.82
#